data_AF-A0A0E2HDZ2-F1
#
_entry.id   AF-A0A0E2HDZ2-F1
#
_cell.length_a   1.000
_cell.length_b   1.000
_cell.length_c   1.000
_cell.angle_alpha   90.00
_cell.angle_beta   90.00
_cell.angle_gamma   90.00
#
_symmetry.space_group_name_H-M   'P 1'
#
loop_
_entity.id
_entity.type
_entity.pdbx_description
1 polymer ?
#
loop_
_entity_poly.entity_id
_entity_poly.type
_entity_poly.pdbx_seq_one_letter_code
_entity_poly.pdbx_strand_id
1 'polypeptide(L)'
;MSKLDSVIMNSKEMQLVTGGDANIPMKAAYKNKESCKSEGAHLLDIHVVKDMTIQEIAEEIFAHAVAYYKGDALRSVPGVGNDVADYLIAHGAEVYIADGGDTWYRKAAYSVIWTFFESF
;
A
#
# COMPACT_ATOMS: atom_id res chain seq x y z
N MET A 1 -25.27 -11.28 39.45
CA MET A 1 -24.11 -10.36 39.37
C MET A 1 -23.15 -10.94 38.34
N SER A 2 -23.28 -10.47 37.10
CA SER A 2 -22.26 -9.69 36.35
C SER A 2 -20.98 -10.50 36.10
N LYS A 3 -20.87 -11.15 34.93
CA LYS A 3 -20.18 -10.62 33.72
C LYS A 3 -18.77 -10.14 34.05
N LEU A 4 -17.78 -10.91 33.60
CA LEU A 4 -16.45 -10.47 33.18
C LEU A 4 -15.73 -11.68 32.54
N ASP A 5 -16.29 -12.18 31.44
CA ASP A 5 -15.45 -12.87 30.45
C ASP A 5 -14.63 -11.75 29.80
N SER A 6 -13.39 -11.62 30.25
CA SER A 6 -12.42 -10.70 29.66
C SER A 6 -12.18 -11.13 28.22
N VAL A 7 -12.91 -10.51 27.31
CA VAL A 7 -12.66 -10.58 25.88
C VAL A 7 -11.30 -9.94 25.64
N ILE A 8 -10.25 -10.76 25.67
CA ILE A 8 -8.96 -10.41 25.07
C ILE A 8 -9.19 -10.48 23.57
N MET A 9 -9.84 -9.46 23.00
CA MET A 9 -9.88 -9.25 21.56
C MET A 9 -8.45 -8.93 21.13
N ASN A 10 -7.84 -9.87 20.43
CA ASN A 10 -6.59 -9.68 19.71
C ASN A 10 -6.73 -8.44 18.82
N SER A 11 -5.79 -7.50 18.88
CA SER A 11 -5.78 -6.28 18.07
C SER A 11 -5.94 -6.53 16.57
N LYS A 12 -5.53 -7.72 16.10
CA LYS A 12 -5.77 -8.19 14.72
C LYS A 12 -7.24 -8.44 14.40
N GLU A 13 -8.02 -8.94 15.36
CA GLU A 13 -9.48 -9.11 15.20
C GLU A 13 -10.23 -7.79 15.37
N MET A 14 -9.66 -6.82 16.09
CA MET A 14 -10.26 -5.49 16.21
C MET A 14 -10.08 -4.66 14.93
N GLN A 15 -8.97 -4.83 14.18
CA GLN A 15 -8.82 -4.27 12.83
C GLN A 15 -9.80 -4.88 11.81
N LEU A 16 -10.13 -6.18 11.95
CA LEU A 16 -11.12 -6.88 11.12
C LEU A 16 -12.56 -6.37 11.27
N VAL A 17 -12.90 -5.77 12.42
CA VAL A 17 -14.28 -5.32 12.71
C VAL A 17 -14.56 -3.88 12.25
N THR A 18 -13.53 -3.06 12.06
CA THR A 18 -13.71 -1.66 11.62
C THR A 18 -13.14 -1.35 10.24
N GLY A 19 -12.09 -2.02 9.74
CA GLY A 19 -11.30 -1.48 8.64
C GLY A 19 -10.69 -0.11 9.01
N GLY A 20 -9.71 0.37 8.27
CA GLY A 20 -9.18 1.70 8.52
C GLY A 20 -7.94 2.02 7.71
N ASP A 21 -6.93 1.16 7.77
CA ASP A 21 -5.68 1.27 7.02
C ASP A 21 -4.97 -0.10 7.04
N ALA A 22 -4.22 -0.43 5.99
CA ALA A 22 -3.24 -1.52 5.99
C ALA A 22 -1.82 -0.97 6.19
N ASN A 23 -1.04 -1.58 7.08
CA ASN A 23 0.41 -1.45 7.08
C ASN A 23 1.01 -2.83 6.83
N ILE A 24 1.60 -3.01 5.65
CA ILE A 24 2.25 -4.26 5.27
C ILE A 24 3.76 -4.06 5.10
N PRO A 25 4.59 -5.02 5.55
CA PRO A 25 6.03 -4.91 5.38
C PRO A 25 6.42 -5.04 3.91
N MET A 26 7.46 -4.31 3.47
CA MET A 26 8.00 -4.45 2.13
C MET A 26 8.51 -5.88 1.88
N LYS A 27 8.09 -6.49 0.76
CA LYS A 27 8.49 -7.86 0.36
C LYS A 27 9.23 -7.81 -0.97
N ALA A 28 10.20 -8.72 -1.16
CA ALA A 28 10.88 -8.89 -2.45
C ALA A 28 9.92 -9.23 -3.60
N ALA A 29 8.80 -9.90 -3.30
CA ALA A 29 7.75 -10.21 -4.27
C ALA A 29 7.10 -8.95 -4.88
N TYR A 30 7.09 -7.82 -4.17
CA TYR A 30 6.46 -6.58 -4.65
C TYR A 30 7.21 -5.88 -5.78
N LYS A 31 8.36 -6.41 -6.20
CA LYS A 31 8.97 -6.01 -7.48
C LYS A 31 8.21 -6.56 -8.69
N ASN A 32 7.26 -7.47 -8.48
CA ASN A 32 6.41 -8.06 -9.50
C ASN A 32 4.97 -7.55 -9.37
N LYS A 33 4.44 -6.99 -10.47
CA LYS A 33 3.11 -6.39 -10.52
C LYS A 33 1.96 -7.37 -10.21
N GLU A 34 2.07 -8.62 -10.63
CA GLU A 34 1.05 -9.65 -10.35
C GLU A 34 1.04 -10.03 -8.85
N SER A 35 2.20 -10.02 -8.20
CA SER A 35 2.29 -10.20 -6.75
C SER A 35 1.62 -9.04 -6.00
N CYS A 36 1.80 -7.80 -6.47
CA CYS A 36 1.11 -6.63 -5.90
C CYS A 36 -0.41 -6.73 -6.07
N LYS A 37 -0.90 -7.16 -7.25
CA LYS A 37 -2.34 -7.42 -7.47
C LYS A 37 -2.88 -8.52 -6.57
N SER A 38 -2.14 -9.61 -6.41
CA SER A 38 -2.53 -10.71 -5.53
C SER A 38 -2.64 -10.26 -4.07
N GLU A 39 -1.71 -9.43 -3.59
CA GLU A 39 -1.79 -8.85 -2.25
C GLU A 39 -2.95 -7.86 -2.14
N GLY A 40 -3.17 -7.00 -3.13
CA GLY A 40 -4.30 -6.07 -3.14
C GLY A 40 -5.66 -6.77 -3.12
N ALA A 41 -5.79 -7.87 -3.86
CA ALA A 41 -6.98 -8.73 -3.80
C ALA A 41 -7.16 -9.35 -2.41
N HIS A 42 -6.07 -9.82 -1.80
CA HIS A 42 -6.10 -10.37 -0.45
C HIS A 42 -6.57 -9.33 0.58
N LEU A 43 -6.02 -8.11 0.55
CA LEU A 43 -6.37 -7.02 1.48
C LEU A 43 -7.85 -6.61 1.40
N LEU A 44 -8.43 -6.61 0.20
CA LEU A 44 -9.85 -6.37 0.00
C LEU A 44 -10.71 -7.54 0.50
N ASP A 45 -10.30 -8.78 0.22
CA ASP A 45 -11.03 -9.99 0.65
C ASP A 45 -11.13 -10.07 2.19
N ILE A 46 -10.05 -9.73 2.89
CA ILE A 46 -10.04 -9.66 4.36
C ILE A 46 -10.59 -8.34 4.92
N HIS A 47 -11.11 -7.45 4.07
CA HIS A 47 -11.74 -6.17 4.43
C HIS A 47 -10.86 -5.22 5.27
N VAL A 48 -9.53 -5.29 5.12
CA VAL A 48 -8.59 -4.42 5.83
C VAL A 48 -8.49 -3.03 5.19
N VAL A 49 -8.70 -2.95 3.88
CA VAL A 49 -8.78 -1.69 3.11
C VAL A 49 -10.15 -1.59 2.45
N LYS A 50 -10.74 -0.39 2.43
CA LYS A 50 -12.04 -0.10 1.79
C LYS A 50 -11.94 1.02 0.76
N ASP A 51 -12.97 1.13 -0.08
CA ASP A 51 -13.13 2.21 -1.07
C ASP A 51 -11.95 2.39 -2.06
N MET A 52 -11.25 1.30 -2.34
CA MET A 52 -10.20 1.21 -3.35
C MET A 52 -10.40 -0.01 -4.23
N THR A 53 -9.95 0.08 -5.48
CA THR A 53 -9.87 -1.06 -6.38
C THR A 53 -8.60 -1.88 -6.12
N ILE A 54 -8.60 -3.16 -6.53
CA ILE A 54 -7.39 -4.00 -6.52
C ILE A 54 -6.24 -3.31 -7.25
N GLN A 55 -6.53 -2.63 -8.36
CA GLN A 55 -5.54 -1.93 -9.17
C GLN A 55 -4.93 -0.76 -8.40
N GLU A 56 -5.72 0.10 -7.76
CA GLU A 56 -5.18 1.22 -6.97
C GLU A 56 -4.28 0.73 -5.82
N ILE A 57 -4.70 -0.32 -5.12
CA ILE A 57 -3.91 -0.91 -4.03
C ILE A 57 -2.60 -1.48 -4.58
N ALA A 58 -2.66 -2.19 -5.71
CA ALA A 58 -1.47 -2.77 -6.34
C ALA A 58 -0.49 -1.70 -6.83
N GLU A 59 -0.98 -0.59 -7.38
CA GLU A 59 -0.17 0.56 -7.81
C GLU A 59 0.56 1.18 -6.62
N GLU A 60 -0.11 1.37 -5.49
CA GLU A 60 0.49 1.89 -4.27
C GLU A 60 1.57 0.95 -3.71
N ILE A 61 1.28 -0.35 -3.60
CA ILE A 61 2.28 -1.35 -3.18
C ILE A 61 3.51 -1.32 -4.08
N PHE A 62 3.30 -1.29 -5.41
CA PHE A 62 4.39 -1.27 -6.37
C PHE A 62 5.19 0.03 -6.33
N ALA A 63 4.53 1.18 -6.13
CA ALA A 63 5.19 2.47 -5.99
C ALA A 63 6.13 2.52 -4.77
N HIS A 64 5.68 1.98 -3.63
CA HIS A 64 6.54 1.82 -2.45
C HIS A 64 7.72 0.87 -2.74
N ALA A 65 7.50 -0.22 -3.48
CA ALA A 65 8.57 -1.15 -3.86
C ALA A 65 9.62 -0.49 -4.77
N VAL A 66 9.19 0.31 -5.75
CA VAL A 66 10.09 1.13 -6.58
C VAL A 66 10.88 2.11 -5.72
N ALA A 67 10.23 2.80 -4.79
CA ALA A 67 10.92 3.74 -3.92
C ALA A 67 11.99 3.07 -3.05
N TYR A 68 11.67 1.89 -2.50
CA TYR A 68 12.57 1.11 -1.64
C TYR A 68 13.77 0.53 -2.39
N TYR A 69 13.54 -0.07 -3.57
CA TYR A 69 14.58 -0.79 -4.31
C TYR A 69 15.27 0.04 -5.39
N LYS A 70 14.63 1.12 -5.85
CA LYS A 70 15.02 1.92 -7.03
C LYS A 70 14.83 3.43 -6.79
N GLY A 71 14.99 3.91 -5.56
CA GLY A 71 14.75 5.33 -5.20
C GLY A 71 15.43 6.35 -6.11
N ASP A 72 16.68 6.11 -6.56
CA ASP A 72 17.36 7.02 -7.49
C ASP A 72 16.66 7.07 -8.87
N ALA A 73 16.17 5.94 -9.36
CA ALA A 73 15.44 5.88 -10.62
C ALA A 73 14.03 6.50 -10.50
N LEU A 74 13.40 6.41 -9.33
CA LEU A 74 12.10 7.04 -9.06
C LEU A 74 12.13 8.55 -9.33
N ARG A 75 13.24 9.23 -8.97
CA ARG A 75 13.42 10.67 -9.21
C ARG A 75 13.46 11.05 -10.69
N SER A 76 13.70 10.09 -11.57
CA SER A 76 13.75 10.30 -13.02
C SER A 76 12.42 10.02 -13.72
N VAL A 77 11.38 9.62 -12.98
CA VAL A 77 10.06 9.32 -13.56
C VAL A 77 9.36 10.63 -13.94
N PRO A 78 9.05 10.85 -15.23
CA PRO A 78 8.31 12.04 -15.65
C PRO A 78 6.91 12.07 -15.04
N GLY A 79 6.49 13.23 -14.51
CA GLY A 79 5.17 13.40 -13.92
C GLY A 79 5.06 12.99 -12.44
N VAL A 80 6.11 12.42 -11.86
CA VAL A 80 6.23 12.25 -10.39
C VAL A 80 6.95 13.48 -9.84
N GLY A 81 6.27 14.25 -8.98
CA GLY A 81 6.87 15.40 -8.30
C GLY A 81 7.99 14.96 -7.35
N ASN A 82 9.01 15.81 -7.18
CA ASN A 82 10.12 15.55 -6.27
C ASN A 82 9.64 15.35 -4.82
N ASP A 83 8.61 16.06 -4.41
CA ASP A 83 7.94 15.94 -3.11
C ASP A 83 7.31 14.55 -2.90
N VAL A 84 6.65 14.00 -3.92
CA VAL A 84 6.08 12.65 -3.87
C VAL A 84 7.19 11.60 -3.88
N ALA A 85 8.23 11.79 -4.69
CA ALA A 85 9.37 10.88 -4.72
C ALA A 85 10.12 10.86 -3.37
N ASP A 86 10.36 12.04 -2.77
CA ASP A 86 10.99 12.17 -1.45
C ASP A 86 10.15 11.50 -0.36
N TYR A 87 8.83 11.72 -0.38
CA TYR A 87 7.90 11.07 0.53
C TYR A 87 7.98 9.55 0.40
N LEU A 88 7.88 9.01 -0.81
CA LEU A 88 7.90 7.56 -1.04
C LEU A 88 9.25 6.93 -0.66
N ILE A 89 10.37 7.59 -0.95
CA ILE A 89 11.71 7.09 -0.58
C ILE A 89 11.87 7.06 0.94
N ALA A 90 11.39 8.10 1.64
CA ALA A 90 11.46 8.15 3.10
C ALA A 90 10.58 7.09 3.79
N HIS A 91 9.51 6.63 3.13
CA HIS A 91 8.54 5.69 3.70
C HIS A 91 8.52 4.31 3.01
N GLY A 92 9.44 4.03 2.09
CA GLY A 92 9.37 2.83 1.23
C GLY A 92 9.56 1.48 1.95
N ALA A 93 10.06 1.46 3.19
CA ALA A 93 10.29 0.23 3.94
C ALA A 93 8.98 -0.44 4.43
N GLU A 94 7.93 0.34 4.58
CA GLU A 94 6.58 -0.10 4.92
C GLU A 94 5.61 0.41 3.85
N VAL A 95 4.56 -0.35 3.56
CA VAL A 95 3.49 0.09 2.67
C VAL A 95 2.28 0.42 3.53
N TYR A 96 2.01 1.71 3.67
CA TYR A 96 0.83 2.20 4.35
C TYR A 96 -0.25 2.51 3.31
N ILE A 97 -1.42 1.88 3.45
CA ILE A 97 -2.54 1.98 2.52
C ILE A 97 -3.77 2.40 3.32
N ALA A 98 -4.23 3.63 3.13
CA ALA A 98 -5.39 4.15 3.85
C ALA A 98 -6.71 3.73 3.20
N ASP A 99 -7.80 3.70 3.99
CA ASP A 99 -9.15 3.58 3.44
C ASP A 99 -9.44 4.74 2.46
N GLY A 100 -10.00 4.41 1.29
CA GLY A 100 -10.17 5.35 0.18
C GLY A 100 -8.87 5.75 -0.51
N GLY A 101 -7.73 5.24 -0.06
CA GLY A 101 -6.38 5.47 -0.57
C GLY A 101 -5.82 6.84 -0.22
N ASP A 102 -4.69 7.16 -0.83
CA ASP A 102 -4.04 8.45 -0.63
C ASP A 102 -4.75 9.59 -1.39
N THR A 103 -4.32 10.82 -1.16
CA THR A 103 -4.58 12.00 -1.96
C THR A 103 -4.54 11.71 -3.46
N TRP A 104 -5.43 12.36 -4.21
CA TRP A 104 -5.58 12.14 -5.66
C TRP A 104 -4.28 12.30 -6.45
N TYR A 105 -3.38 13.20 -6.02
CA TYR A 105 -2.10 13.45 -6.68
C TYR A 105 -1.08 12.33 -6.43
N ARG A 106 -1.08 11.71 -5.22
CA ARG A 106 -0.24 10.53 -4.95
C ARG A 106 -0.77 9.30 -5.69
N LYS A 107 -2.08 9.09 -5.73
CA LYS A 107 -2.69 8.05 -6.59
C LYS A 107 -2.28 8.18 -8.06
N ALA A 108 -2.33 9.41 -8.60
CA ALA A 108 -1.85 9.66 -9.96
C ALA A 108 -0.37 9.33 -10.12
N ALA A 109 0.48 9.70 -9.16
CA ALA A 109 1.89 9.33 -9.18
C ALA A 109 2.10 7.81 -9.12
N TYR A 110 1.33 7.07 -8.33
CA TYR A 110 1.41 5.60 -8.27
C TYR A 110 1.09 4.97 -9.63
N SER A 111 0.05 5.46 -10.31
CA SER A 111 -0.31 5.00 -11.66
C SER A 111 0.77 5.33 -12.71
N VAL A 112 1.41 6.49 -12.60
CA VAL A 112 2.56 6.87 -13.46
C VAL A 112 3.74 5.95 -13.21
N ILE A 113 4.10 5.70 -11.94
CA ILE A 113 5.20 4.78 -11.57
C ILE A 113 4.90 3.36 -12.07
N TRP A 114 3.67 2.90 -11.90
CA TRP A 114 3.18 1.62 -12.41
C TRP A 114 3.35 1.52 -13.92
N THR A 115 3.04 2.56 -14.67
CA THR A 115 3.18 2.55 -16.14
C THR A 115 4.64 2.65 -16.57
N PHE A 116 5.46 3.43 -15.85
CA PHE A 116 6.85 3.70 -16.23
C PHE A 116 7.78 2.52 -15.99
N PHE A 117 7.61 1.80 -14.87
CA PHE A 117 8.48 0.67 -14.54
C PHE A 117 7.87 -0.66 -14.96
N GLU A 118 8.68 -1.50 -15.59
CA GLU A 118 8.41 -2.94 -15.65
C GLU A 118 8.72 -3.61 -14.31
N SER A 119 8.25 -4.85 -14.12
CA SER A 119 8.65 -5.66 -12.97
C SER A 119 10.17 -5.91 -12.96
N PHE A 120 10.79 -6.05 -11.79
CA PHE A 120 12.26 -6.04 -11.64
C PHE A 120 12.82 -6.85 -10.47
#